data_AF-A0A9W8ZQK1-F1
#
_entry.id   AF-A0A9W8ZQK1-F1
#
_cell.length_a   1.000
_cell.length_b   1.000
_cell.length_c   1.000
_cell.angle_alpha   90.00
_cell.angle_beta   90.00
_cell.angle_gamma   90.00
#
_symmetry.space_group_name_H-M   'P 1'
#
loop_
_entity.id
_entity.type
_entity.pdbx_description
1 polymer ?
#
loop_
_entity_poly.entity_id
_entity_poly.type
_entity_poly.pdbx_seq_one_letter_code
_entity_poly.pdbx_strand_id
1 'polypeptide(L)'
;MAQTASDAQNTPKDPRIKLAQQSTSWSAIQLLVFTIFGVLAATILSSYHSNPSESTTVVSTSPPPLMTLSSSNVKILSLDPFIAHITDFVSKSERTHLINLGKPLLRKSQVIIDGKIRDAEGRTSSTAFLPEEDPVVASVIQRAAEFQGYLSPKDIEVQVTSYQPGQEVRYHYDGYADGSRPTNHVLTTKNVEGSALFWVNLDQEGKERKDMLHAGLPALRGEKVGLNVWTEPDLAELKNRGLFNSHSQYYLEAFP
;
A
#
# COMPACT_ATOMS: atom_id res chain seq x y z
N MET A 1 -31.25 -56.59 31.07
CA MET A 1 -31.38 -57.03 29.66
C MET A 1 -31.83 -55.79 28.88
N ALA A 2 -30.90 -55.12 28.21
CA ALA A 2 -30.60 -55.24 26.77
C ALA A 2 -31.74 -54.61 25.92
N GLN A 3 -31.53 -53.73 24.93
CA GLN A 3 -30.40 -53.59 24.01
C GLN A 3 -30.55 -52.29 23.18
N THR A 4 -29.42 -51.61 22.90
CA THR A 4 -28.95 -50.98 21.63
C THR A 4 -29.84 -49.99 20.85
N ALA A 5 -29.46 -48.72 20.67
CA ALA A 5 -28.40 -48.13 19.82
C ALA A 5 -28.74 -48.04 18.32
N SER A 6 -28.68 -46.83 17.74
CA SER A 6 -28.05 -46.53 16.45
C SER A 6 -28.30 -45.08 16.00
N ASP A 7 -27.17 -44.40 15.80
CA ASP A 7 -26.89 -43.12 15.16
C ASP A 7 -27.70 -42.75 13.90
N ALA A 8 -27.92 -41.43 13.71
CA ALA A 8 -27.69 -40.77 12.43
C ALA A 8 -27.53 -39.25 12.61
N GLN A 9 -26.35 -38.77 12.24
CA GLN A 9 -25.89 -37.38 12.25
C GLN A 9 -26.69 -36.51 11.27
N ASN A 10 -27.09 -35.31 11.71
CA ASN A 10 -27.56 -34.22 10.85
C ASN A 10 -26.42 -33.21 10.65
N THR A 11 -25.63 -33.38 9.58
CA THR A 11 -24.71 -32.37 9.07
C THR A 11 -25.42 -31.49 8.03
N PRO A 12 -25.40 -30.15 8.16
CA PRO A 12 -25.82 -29.25 7.09
C PRO A 12 -24.82 -29.31 5.92
N LYS A 13 -25.35 -29.45 4.70
CA LYS A 13 -24.57 -29.52 3.46
C LYS A 13 -24.02 -28.14 3.07
N ASP A 14 -22.71 -28.08 2.84
CA ASP A 14 -21.95 -26.98 2.22
C ASP A 14 -22.46 -26.68 0.79
N PRO A 15 -22.76 -25.41 0.44
CA PRO A 15 -23.12 -25.02 -0.91
C PRO A 15 -21.88 -24.57 -1.70
N ARG A 16 -21.07 -25.51 -2.18
CA ARG A 16 -20.16 -25.26 -3.31
C ARG A 16 -20.19 -26.43 -4.30
N ILE A 17 -20.17 -26.04 -5.58
CA ILE A 17 -19.96 -26.85 -6.79
C ILE A 17 -21.21 -27.51 -7.39
N LYS A 18 -21.83 -26.81 -8.34
CA LYS A 18 -22.29 -27.41 -9.60
C LYS A 18 -21.88 -26.51 -10.77
N LEU A 19 -20.79 -26.90 -11.43
CA LEU A 19 -20.45 -26.45 -12.78
C LEU A 19 -21.26 -27.32 -13.74
N ALA A 20 -22.14 -26.73 -14.55
CA ALA A 20 -22.75 -27.40 -15.69
C ALA A 20 -22.94 -26.41 -16.84
N GLN A 21 -22.41 -26.82 -17.99
CA GLN A 21 -22.33 -26.15 -19.27
C GLN A 21 -23.63 -25.45 -19.71
N GLN A 22 -23.54 -24.16 -20.00
CA GLN A 22 -24.43 -23.51 -20.97
C GLN A 22 -23.66 -23.35 -22.28
N SER A 23 -24.10 -24.10 -23.30
CA SER A 23 -23.70 -23.91 -24.68
C SER A 23 -24.25 -22.58 -25.20
N THR A 24 -23.37 -21.61 -25.44
CA THR A 24 -23.75 -20.37 -26.15
C THR A 24 -23.63 -20.59 -27.65
N SER A 25 -24.75 -20.73 -28.33
CA SER A 25 -24.81 -20.60 -29.79
C SER A 25 -24.65 -19.12 -30.15
N TRP A 26 -23.56 -18.79 -30.82
CA TRP A 26 -23.25 -17.44 -31.27
C TRP A 26 -24.23 -17.02 -32.37
N SER A 27 -24.87 -15.86 -32.23
CA SER A 27 -25.70 -15.31 -33.30
C SER A 27 -24.81 -14.81 -34.44
N ALA A 28 -25.30 -14.89 -35.69
CA ALA A 28 -24.55 -14.43 -36.87
C ALA A 28 -24.10 -12.96 -36.79
N ILE A 29 -24.80 -12.15 -35.99
CA ILE A 29 -24.49 -10.74 -35.74
C ILE A 29 -23.20 -10.59 -34.92
N GLN A 30 -22.94 -11.47 -33.94
CA GLN A 30 -21.72 -11.41 -33.14
C GLN A 30 -20.49 -11.84 -33.94
N LEU A 31 -20.62 -12.86 -34.81
CA LEU A 31 -19.55 -13.29 -35.73
C LEU A 31 -19.15 -12.18 -36.71
N LEU A 32 -20.12 -11.38 -37.20
CA LEU A 32 -19.88 -10.25 -38.09
C LEU A 32 -19.10 -9.12 -37.38
N VAL A 33 -19.41 -8.82 -36.12
CA VAL A 33 -18.71 -7.80 -35.33
C VAL A 33 -17.24 -8.18 -35.10
N PHE A 34 -16.96 -9.44 -34.76
CA PHE A 34 -15.58 -9.91 -34.58
C PHE A 34 -14.77 -9.90 -35.89
N THR A 35 -15.39 -10.17 -37.04
CA THR A 35 -14.68 -10.10 -38.33
C THR A 35 -14.36 -8.67 -38.73
N ILE A 36 -15.27 -7.72 -38.54
CA ILE A 36 -15.03 -6.30 -38.86
C ILE A 36 -13.91 -5.73 -37.96
N PHE A 37 -13.95 -5.99 -36.65
CA PHE A 37 -12.88 -5.54 -35.74
C PHE A 37 -11.53 -6.22 -36.02
N GLY A 38 -11.53 -7.51 -36.38
CA GLY A 38 -10.31 -8.23 -36.75
C GLY A 38 -9.63 -7.68 -38.00
N VAL A 39 -10.42 -7.36 -39.04
CA VAL A 39 -9.89 -6.77 -40.29
C VAL A 39 -9.39 -5.34 -40.05
N LEU A 40 -10.08 -4.53 -39.23
CA LEU A 40 -9.64 -3.18 -38.89
C LEU A 40 -8.34 -3.17 -38.06
N ALA A 41 -8.19 -4.10 -37.12
CA ALA A 41 -6.96 -4.27 -36.35
C ALA A 41 -5.79 -4.71 -37.25
N ALA A 42 -6.04 -5.63 -38.20
CA ALA A 42 -5.02 -6.11 -39.13
C ALA A 42 -4.57 -5.02 -40.13
N THR A 43 -5.48 -4.16 -40.59
CA THR A 43 -5.12 -3.04 -41.48
C THR A 43 -4.34 -1.96 -40.75
N ILE A 44 -4.69 -1.63 -39.50
CA ILE A 44 -3.93 -0.69 -38.66
C ILE A 44 -2.52 -1.24 -38.36
N LEU A 45 -2.40 -2.53 -38.04
CA LEU A 45 -1.10 -3.15 -37.74
C LEU A 45 -0.19 -3.26 -38.98
N SER A 46 -0.79 -3.53 -40.16
CA SER A 46 -0.07 -3.52 -41.45
C SER A 46 0.37 -2.11 -41.86
N SER A 47 -0.45 -1.09 -41.57
CA SER A 47 -0.10 0.32 -41.77
C SER A 47 1.05 0.75 -40.87
N TYR A 48 1.09 0.23 -39.64
CA TYR A 48 2.15 0.52 -38.66
C TYR A 48 3.50 -0.13 -39.05
N HIS A 49 3.47 -1.31 -39.67
CA HIS A 49 4.68 -2.02 -40.11
C HIS A 49 5.29 -1.49 -41.41
N SER A 50 4.66 -0.51 -42.09
CA SER A 50 5.09 -0.03 -43.40
C SER A 50 5.88 1.29 -43.40
N ASN A 51 6.23 1.84 -42.24
CA ASN A 51 6.99 3.10 -42.15
C ASN A 51 8.43 2.86 -41.68
N PRO A 52 9.45 2.97 -42.56
CA PRO A 52 10.83 3.05 -42.12
C PRO A 52 11.29 4.51 -41.96
N SER A 53 12.14 4.71 -40.95
CA SER A 53 13.03 5.86 -40.68
C SER A 53 12.44 7.11 -39.99
N GLU A 54 12.49 7.09 -38.66
CA GLU A 54 13.01 8.23 -37.90
C GLU A 54 14.16 7.74 -37.03
N SER A 55 15.31 8.40 -37.17
CA SER A 55 16.50 8.14 -36.35
C SER A 55 16.25 8.70 -34.96
N THR A 56 15.67 7.89 -34.08
CA THR A 56 15.52 8.24 -32.68
C THR A 56 16.88 8.03 -32.00
N THR A 57 17.57 9.13 -31.72
CA THR A 57 18.65 9.15 -30.72
C THR A 57 18.10 8.55 -29.43
N VAL A 58 18.60 7.37 -29.07
CA VAL A 58 18.29 6.70 -27.81
C VAL A 58 18.83 7.59 -26.69
N VAL A 59 17.96 8.43 -26.13
CA VAL A 59 18.18 8.99 -24.80
C VAL A 59 18.06 7.81 -23.86
N SER A 60 19.21 7.30 -23.43
CA SER A 60 19.31 6.33 -22.34
C SER A 60 18.76 7.00 -21.09
N THR A 61 17.46 6.82 -20.82
CA THR A 61 16.89 7.07 -19.50
C THR A 61 17.28 5.88 -18.65
N SER A 62 18.51 5.88 -18.14
CA SER A 62 18.84 5.04 -17.01
C SER A 62 17.77 5.25 -15.93
N PRO A 63 17.20 4.19 -15.33
CA PRO A 63 16.37 4.37 -14.14
C PRO A 63 17.16 5.20 -13.12
N PRO A 64 16.51 6.10 -12.36
CA PRO A 64 17.19 6.86 -11.33
C PRO A 64 17.99 5.88 -10.45
N PRO A 65 19.24 6.21 -10.08
CA PRO A 65 20.08 5.29 -9.32
C PRO A 65 19.32 4.84 -8.07
N LEU A 66 19.18 3.52 -7.94
CA LEU A 66 18.57 2.89 -6.78
C LEU A 66 19.33 3.39 -5.55
N MET A 67 18.73 4.28 -4.76
CA MET A 67 19.34 4.70 -3.50
C MET A 67 19.38 3.48 -2.60
N THR A 68 20.57 2.91 -2.43
CA THR A 68 20.82 1.96 -1.36
C THR A 68 20.60 2.70 -0.05
N LEU A 69 19.94 2.05 0.92
CA LEU A 69 19.75 2.54 2.29
C LEU A 69 21.07 2.96 2.98
N SER A 70 22.22 2.65 2.38
CA SER A 70 23.58 3.05 2.77
C SER A 70 23.78 4.57 2.96
N SER A 71 22.91 5.43 2.45
CA SER A 71 23.00 6.89 2.63
C SER A 71 22.11 7.44 3.74
N SER A 72 21.20 6.64 4.30
CA SER A 72 20.26 7.05 5.35
C SER A 72 20.82 6.81 6.75
N ASN A 73 20.77 7.82 7.62
CA ASN A 73 21.04 7.61 9.06
C ASN A 73 19.75 7.24 9.78
N VAL A 74 19.78 6.14 10.53
CA VAL A 74 18.64 5.68 11.35
C VAL A 74 18.88 6.10 12.80
N LYS A 75 17.96 6.91 13.34
CA LYS A 75 17.93 7.28 14.75
C LYS A 75 16.72 6.63 15.42
N ILE A 76 16.96 5.75 16.39
CA ILE A 76 15.91 5.18 17.23
C ILE A 76 15.45 6.26 18.21
N LEU A 77 14.16 6.58 18.18
CA LEU A 77 13.52 7.56 19.06
C LEU A 77 12.83 6.90 20.25
N SER A 78 12.33 5.69 20.05
CA SER A 78 11.72 4.85 21.08
C SER A 78 11.96 3.38 20.75
N LEU A 79 12.19 2.57 21.77
CA LEU A 79 12.31 1.11 21.64
C LEU A 79 10.96 0.42 21.81
N ASP A 80 10.09 0.97 22.66
CA ASP A 80 8.75 0.44 22.90
C ASP A 80 7.75 1.58 23.19
N PRO A 81 6.81 1.86 22.27
CA PRO A 81 6.70 1.30 20.93
C PRO A 81 7.93 1.63 20.07
N PHE A 82 8.28 0.78 19.11
CA PHE A 82 9.43 1.03 18.24
C PHE A 82 9.16 2.21 17.31
N ILE A 83 10.01 3.24 17.39
CA ILE A 83 9.93 4.43 16.54
C ILE A 83 11.33 4.77 16.05
N ALA A 84 11.50 4.87 14.73
CA ALA A 84 12.77 5.23 14.10
C ALA A 84 12.59 6.43 13.16
N HIS A 85 13.55 7.36 13.21
CA HIS A 85 13.67 8.45 12.25
C HIS A 85 14.78 8.12 11.25
N ILE A 86 14.46 8.14 9.97
CA ILE A 86 15.35 7.75 8.87
C ILE A 86 15.61 9.00 8.04
N THR A 87 16.84 9.49 8.01
CA THR A 87 17.19 10.64 7.16
C THR A 87 17.36 10.23 5.71
N ASP A 88 17.09 11.14 4.78
CA ASP A 88 17.36 10.96 3.35
C ASP A 88 16.73 9.69 2.75
N PHE A 89 15.59 9.26 3.28
CA PHE A 89 14.84 8.09 2.79
C PHE A 89 14.30 8.32 1.37
N VAL A 90 13.85 9.53 1.05
CA VAL A 90 13.41 9.93 -0.30
C VAL A 90 14.21 11.12 -0.79
N SER A 91 14.94 10.94 -1.89
CA SER A 91 15.79 11.97 -2.49
C SER A 91 14.98 13.16 -3.04
N LYS A 92 15.64 14.30 -3.27
CA LYS A 92 14.98 15.50 -3.78
C LYS A 92 14.31 15.29 -5.15
N SER A 93 14.94 14.53 -6.04
CA SER A 93 14.39 14.20 -7.36
C SER A 93 13.14 13.33 -7.23
N GLU A 94 13.19 12.31 -6.38
CA GLU A 94 12.06 11.42 -6.12
C GLU A 94 10.90 12.19 -5.50
N ARG A 95 11.16 13.05 -4.49
CA ARG A 95 10.13 13.91 -3.90
C ARG A 95 9.42 14.75 -4.97
N THR A 96 10.20 15.39 -5.84
CA THR A 96 9.64 16.23 -6.91
C THR A 96 8.76 15.41 -7.85
N HIS A 97 9.22 14.22 -8.24
CA HIS A 97 8.47 13.29 -9.08
C HIS A 97 7.16 12.84 -8.43
N LEU A 98 7.23 12.31 -7.21
CA LEU A 98 6.08 11.79 -6.46
C LEU A 98 5.00 12.87 -6.24
N ILE A 99 5.43 14.10 -5.92
CA ILE A 99 4.52 15.25 -5.78
C ILE A 99 3.82 15.55 -7.10
N ASN A 100 4.55 15.59 -8.23
CA ASN A 100 3.96 15.91 -9.53
C ASN A 100 3.05 14.79 -10.04
N LEU A 101 3.40 13.53 -9.77
CA LEU A 101 2.59 12.36 -10.08
C LEU A 101 1.28 12.36 -9.28
N GLY A 102 1.33 12.70 -7.99
CA GLY A 102 0.17 12.70 -7.11
C GLY A 102 -0.77 13.89 -7.30
N LYS A 103 -0.26 15.08 -7.65
CA LYS A 103 -1.04 16.33 -7.80
C LYS A 103 -2.36 16.18 -8.58
N PRO A 104 -2.40 15.62 -9.80
CA PRO A 104 -3.65 15.49 -10.56
C PRO A 104 -4.62 14.47 -9.95
N LEU A 105 -4.13 13.56 -9.11
CA LEU A 105 -4.88 12.48 -8.48
C LEU A 105 -5.48 12.87 -7.13
N LEU A 106 -5.05 14.00 -6.53
CA LEU A 106 -5.51 14.43 -5.21
C LEU A 106 -7.03 14.60 -5.15
N ARG A 107 -7.62 14.01 -4.11
CA ARG A 107 -9.02 14.17 -3.71
C ARG A 107 -9.06 14.45 -2.22
N LYS A 108 -10.13 15.06 -1.71
CA LYS A 108 -10.30 15.24 -0.26
C LYS A 108 -10.15 13.89 0.45
N SER A 109 -9.41 13.87 1.55
CA SER A 109 -9.19 12.66 2.33
C SER A 109 -10.50 12.15 2.92
N GLN A 110 -10.73 10.85 2.75
CA GLN A 110 -11.90 10.14 3.26
C GLN A 110 -11.43 9.08 4.26
N VAL A 111 -12.31 8.69 5.18
CA VAL A 111 -12.10 7.55 6.08
C VAL A 111 -13.11 6.46 5.80
N ILE A 112 -12.69 5.21 5.94
CA ILE A 112 -13.59 4.06 5.92
C ILE A 112 -14.01 3.81 7.37
N ILE A 113 -15.29 4.01 7.66
CA ILE A 113 -15.89 3.65 8.96
C ILE A 113 -16.97 2.62 8.67
N ASP A 114 -16.86 1.43 9.26
CA ASP A 114 -17.79 0.30 9.05
C ASP A 114 -17.99 -0.07 7.56
N GLY A 115 -16.91 -0.06 6.77
CA GLY A 115 -16.95 -0.35 5.34
C GLY A 115 -17.59 0.75 4.47
N LYS A 116 -17.90 1.91 5.04
CA LYS A 116 -18.44 3.07 4.30
C LYS A 116 -17.47 4.23 4.29
N ILE A 117 -17.29 4.80 3.09
CA ILE A 117 -16.55 6.05 2.89
C ILE A 117 -17.34 7.19 3.51
N ARG A 118 -16.73 7.93 4.44
CA ARG A 118 -17.30 9.15 5.04
C ARG A 118 -16.30 10.30 4.93
N ASP A 119 -16.83 11.52 4.83
CA ASP A 119 -16.03 12.73 5.06
C ASP A 119 -15.46 12.65 6.47
N ALA A 120 -14.14 12.78 6.56
CA ALA A 120 -13.42 12.57 7.80
C ALA A 120 -13.47 13.85 8.65
N GLU A 121 -14.40 13.92 9.59
CA GLU A 121 -14.39 14.97 10.62
C GLU A 121 -13.08 14.85 11.43
N GLY A 122 -12.07 15.65 11.08
CA GLY A 122 -10.72 15.56 11.65
C GLY A 122 -9.60 15.18 10.69
N ARG A 123 -9.87 14.82 9.42
CA ARG A 123 -8.86 14.81 8.35
C ARG A 123 -9.26 15.82 7.29
N THR A 124 -8.53 16.91 7.22
CA THR A 124 -8.85 18.03 6.31
C THR A 124 -7.94 18.08 5.09
N SER A 125 -7.00 17.14 4.97
CA SER A 125 -6.06 17.00 3.87
C SER A 125 -6.70 16.54 2.56
N SER A 126 -5.90 16.54 1.49
CA SER A 126 -6.17 15.80 0.25
C SER A 126 -5.17 14.65 0.11
N THR A 127 -5.61 13.50 -0.41
CA THR A 127 -4.80 12.28 -0.57
C THR A 127 -4.90 11.70 -1.97
N ALA A 128 -3.86 10.99 -2.40
CA ALA A 128 -3.82 10.16 -3.60
C ALA A 128 -2.89 8.97 -3.39
N PHE A 129 -3.39 7.76 -3.65
CA PHE A 129 -2.52 6.60 -3.86
C PHE A 129 -1.80 6.75 -5.20
N LEU A 130 -0.53 6.36 -5.24
CA LEU A 130 0.31 6.44 -6.43
C LEU A 130 0.35 5.07 -7.15
N PRO A 131 0.43 5.06 -8.49
CA PRO A 131 0.53 3.82 -9.26
C PRO A 131 1.86 3.11 -8.98
N GLU A 132 1.80 1.84 -8.60
CA GLU A 132 2.97 1.03 -8.24
C GLU A 132 3.89 0.74 -9.43
N GLU A 133 3.36 0.82 -10.65
CA GLU A 133 4.11 0.61 -11.89
C GLU A 133 5.06 1.77 -12.21
N ASP A 134 4.88 2.92 -11.56
CA ASP A 134 5.82 4.04 -11.69
C ASP A 134 7.18 3.65 -11.06
N PRO A 135 8.30 3.71 -11.81
CA PRO A 135 9.59 3.26 -11.32
C PRO A 135 10.09 3.94 -10.04
N VAL A 136 9.70 5.20 -9.79
CA VAL A 136 10.08 5.91 -8.56
C VAL A 136 9.24 5.41 -7.38
N VAL A 137 7.94 5.16 -7.60
CA VAL A 137 7.05 4.57 -6.61
C VAL A 137 7.55 3.17 -6.24
N ALA A 138 7.80 2.30 -7.23
CA ALA A 138 8.35 0.97 -7.02
C ALA A 138 9.68 0.99 -6.25
N SER A 139 10.57 1.97 -6.53
CA SER A 139 11.83 2.11 -5.80
C SER A 139 11.62 2.48 -4.33
N VAL A 140 10.65 3.34 -4.00
CA VAL A 140 10.32 3.69 -2.61
C VAL A 140 9.73 2.50 -1.87
N ILE A 141 8.81 1.76 -2.52
CA ILE A 141 8.20 0.53 -2.01
C ILE A 141 9.29 -0.50 -1.69
N GLN A 142 10.19 -0.76 -2.65
CA GLN A 142 11.31 -1.69 -2.46
C GLN A 142 12.19 -1.29 -1.28
N ARG A 143 12.52 0.01 -1.16
CA ARG A 143 13.32 0.53 -0.03
C ARG A 143 12.63 0.35 1.31
N ALA A 144 11.31 0.52 1.36
CA ALA A 144 10.52 0.32 2.56
C ALA A 144 10.43 -1.16 2.95
N ALA A 145 10.29 -2.06 1.97
CA ALA A 145 10.34 -3.50 2.18
C ALA A 145 11.71 -3.94 2.73
N GLU A 146 12.80 -3.46 2.13
CA GLU A 146 14.17 -3.74 2.57
C GLU A 146 14.45 -3.22 3.98
N PHE A 147 13.98 -2.01 4.30
CA PHE A 147 14.15 -1.43 5.64
C PHE A 147 13.45 -2.27 6.72
N GLN A 148 12.25 -2.78 6.43
CA GLN A 148 11.50 -3.62 7.37
C GLN A 148 12.07 -5.04 7.43
N GLY A 149 12.55 -5.57 6.30
CA GLY A 149 13.21 -6.88 6.21
C GLY A 149 12.29 -8.08 6.28
N TYR A 150 10.98 -7.89 6.48
CA TYR A 150 10.01 -8.98 6.57
C TYR A 150 8.82 -8.88 5.61
N LEU A 151 8.61 -7.75 4.93
CA LEU A 151 7.50 -7.57 3.99
C LEU A 151 7.92 -7.75 2.54
N SER A 152 7.00 -8.22 1.72
CA SER A 152 7.15 -8.17 0.27
C SER A 152 6.73 -6.78 -0.24
N PRO A 153 7.37 -6.26 -1.31
CA PRO A 153 6.94 -5.02 -1.97
C PRO A 153 5.45 -4.96 -2.31
N LYS A 154 4.83 -6.11 -2.62
CA LYS A 154 3.39 -6.21 -2.95
C LYS A 154 2.46 -5.88 -1.78
N ASP A 155 2.98 -5.92 -0.54
CA ASP A 155 2.21 -5.68 0.68
C ASP A 155 2.33 -4.21 1.11
N ILE A 156 2.86 -3.34 0.23
CA ILE A 156 3.19 -1.95 0.53
C ILE A 156 2.62 -1.02 -0.53
N GLU A 157 1.79 -0.08 -0.10
CA GLU A 157 1.23 0.96 -0.96
C GLU A 157 1.75 2.35 -0.56
N VAL A 158 1.83 3.26 -1.52
CA VAL A 158 2.31 4.63 -1.29
C VAL A 158 1.22 5.65 -1.56
N GLN A 159 1.01 6.55 -0.61
CA GLN A 159 -0.01 7.58 -0.66
C GLN A 159 0.57 8.98 -0.39
N VAL A 160 0.40 9.89 -1.35
CA VAL A 160 0.71 11.31 -1.16
C VAL A 160 -0.43 11.97 -0.39
N THR A 161 -0.09 12.77 0.61
CA THR A 161 -1.03 13.58 1.40
C THR A 161 -0.62 15.05 1.37
N SER A 162 -1.52 15.94 0.96
CA SER A 162 -1.30 17.40 0.92
C SER A 162 -2.16 18.11 1.98
N TYR A 163 -1.54 19.06 2.67
CA TYR A 163 -2.13 19.92 3.69
C TYR A 163 -1.90 21.39 3.32
N GLN A 164 -2.99 22.11 3.08
CA GLN A 164 -3.02 23.56 2.97
C GLN A 164 -2.89 24.23 4.35
N PRO A 165 -2.59 25.54 4.42
CA PRO A 165 -2.52 26.25 5.69
C PRO A 165 -3.77 26.03 6.56
N GLY A 166 -3.55 25.64 7.82
CA GLY A 166 -4.62 25.33 8.78
C GLY A 166 -5.21 23.92 8.68
N GLN A 167 -4.87 23.14 7.65
CA GLN A 167 -5.29 21.73 7.56
C GLN A 167 -4.44 20.84 8.47
N GLU A 168 -5.11 19.87 9.07
CA GLU A 168 -4.57 18.89 10.02
C GLU A 168 -5.15 17.50 9.79
N VAL A 169 -4.49 16.53 10.40
CA VAL A 169 -5.07 15.24 10.75
C VAL A 169 -5.03 15.14 12.27
N ARG A 170 -6.22 15.03 12.88
CA ARG A 170 -6.37 14.90 14.34
C ARG A 170 -5.76 13.59 14.85
N TYR A 171 -5.68 13.48 16.18
CA TYR A 171 -5.29 12.24 16.82
C TYR A 171 -6.12 11.08 16.28
N HIS A 172 -5.45 9.98 15.97
CA HIS A 172 -6.06 8.77 15.45
C HIS A 172 -5.08 7.60 15.61
N TYR A 173 -5.59 6.41 15.37
CA TYR A 173 -4.76 5.25 15.06
C TYR A 173 -4.84 4.96 13.56
N ASP A 174 -3.85 4.26 13.01
CA ASP A 174 -3.82 3.98 11.57
C ASP A 174 -5.04 3.16 11.12
N GLY A 175 -5.53 2.26 11.97
CA GLY A 175 -6.68 1.39 11.68
C GLY A 175 -8.04 2.09 11.77
N TYR A 176 -8.18 3.14 12.60
CA TYR A 176 -9.43 3.90 12.73
C TYR A 176 -9.24 5.29 13.34
N ALA A 177 -10.18 6.19 12.99
CA ALA A 177 -10.27 7.50 13.62
C ALA A 177 -10.77 7.36 15.07
N ASP A 178 -10.01 7.91 16.01
CA ASP A 178 -10.40 8.02 17.42
C ASP A 178 -10.37 9.51 17.82
N GLY A 179 -11.40 9.99 18.50
CA GLY A 179 -11.45 11.36 19.02
C GLY A 179 -10.64 11.56 20.31
N SER A 180 -9.93 10.53 20.76
CA SER A 180 -9.13 10.58 21.98
C SER A 180 -8.01 11.61 21.90
N ARG A 181 -7.61 12.08 23.09
CA ARG A 181 -6.46 12.97 23.28
C ARG A 181 -5.39 12.21 24.04
N PRO A 182 -4.10 12.49 23.79
CA PRO A 182 -3.04 11.86 24.54
C PRO A 182 -3.18 12.20 26.02
N THR A 183 -3.10 11.19 26.87
CA THR A 183 -3.14 11.33 28.33
C THR A 183 -1.73 11.34 28.96
N ASN A 184 -0.69 11.09 28.15
CA ASN A 184 0.70 10.85 28.57
C ASN A 184 1.71 11.71 27.78
N HIS A 185 3.01 11.44 27.96
CA HIS A 185 4.14 12.05 27.25
C HIS A 185 3.99 11.91 25.72
N VAL A 186 4.05 13.03 24.99
CA VAL A 186 3.95 13.06 23.53
C VAL A 186 5.33 13.23 22.91
N LEU A 187 5.76 12.28 22.08
CA LEU A 187 6.91 12.45 21.21
C LEU A 187 6.50 13.29 20.00
N THR A 188 7.19 14.42 19.78
CA THR A 188 6.95 15.27 18.60
C THR A 188 8.19 15.30 17.72
N THR A 189 8.01 15.04 16.43
CA THR A 189 9.07 15.13 15.43
C THR A 189 8.83 16.33 14.51
N LYS A 190 9.91 16.89 13.96
CA LYS A 190 9.81 17.89 12.89
C LYS A 190 9.71 17.17 11.56
N ASN A 191 8.91 17.71 10.65
CA ASN A 191 8.95 17.28 9.26
C ASN A 191 10.27 17.76 8.64
N VAL A 192 11.17 16.83 8.31
CA VAL A 192 12.40 17.10 7.58
C VAL A 192 12.23 16.54 6.19
N GLU A 193 12.47 17.35 5.17
CA GLU A 193 12.28 16.90 3.78
C GLU A 193 13.09 15.65 3.47
N GLY A 194 12.43 14.66 2.86
CA GLY A 194 13.05 13.40 2.47
C GLY A 194 13.32 12.44 3.62
N SER A 195 13.09 12.85 4.87
CA SER A 195 13.16 11.94 6.02
C SER A 195 11.85 11.17 6.17
N ALA A 196 11.94 9.97 6.74
CA ALA A 196 10.80 9.15 7.10
C ALA A 196 10.76 8.95 8.62
N LEU A 197 9.55 8.84 9.16
CA LEU A 197 9.30 8.33 10.50
C LEU A 197 8.68 6.94 10.33
N PHE A 198 9.30 5.94 10.93
CA PHE A 198 8.83 4.56 10.92
C PHE A 198 8.37 4.18 12.33
N TRP A 199 7.26 3.45 12.42
CA TRP A 199 6.77 2.85 13.64
C TRP A 199 6.02 1.55 13.36
N VAL A 200 5.89 0.71 14.38
CA VAL A 200 5.02 -0.47 14.35
C VAL A 200 3.80 -0.20 15.21
N ASN A 201 2.62 -0.21 14.60
CA ASN A 201 1.34 0.07 15.23
C ASN A 201 0.61 -1.18 15.74
N LEU A 202 1.17 -2.39 15.53
CA LEU A 202 0.63 -3.66 16.00
C LEU A 202 1.43 -4.22 17.19
N ASP A 203 0.73 -4.90 18.11
CA ASP A 203 1.32 -5.71 19.18
C ASP A 203 1.73 -7.11 18.69
N GLN A 204 2.23 -7.95 19.59
CA GLN A 204 2.69 -9.30 19.28
C GLN A 204 1.55 -10.21 18.79
N GLU A 205 0.32 -9.91 19.19
CA GLU A 205 -0.88 -10.61 18.78
C GLU A 205 -1.41 -10.12 17.42
N GLY A 206 -0.86 -9.03 16.89
CA GLY A 206 -1.28 -8.37 15.65
C GLY A 206 -2.47 -7.42 15.85
N LYS A 207 -2.70 -6.95 17.08
CA LYS A 207 -3.74 -5.97 17.40
C LYS A 207 -3.14 -4.58 17.47
N GLU A 208 -3.97 -3.58 17.20
CA GLU A 208 -3.55 -2.18 17.26
C GLU A 208 -3.12 -1.77 18.67
N ARG A 209 -1.99 -1.07 18.73
CA ARG A 209 -1.37 -0.54 19.93
C ARG A 209 -2.03 0.76 20.39
N LYS A 210 -2.52 0.78 21.63
CA LYS A 210 -3.15 1.98 22.25
C LYS A 210 -2.17 3.11 22.55
N ASP A 211 -0.88 2.81 22.66
CA ASP A 211 0.19 3.79 22.85
C ASP A 211 0.73 4.35 21.51
N MET A 212 0.05 4.06 20.40
CA MET A 212 0.37 4.55 19.05
C MET A 212 -0.62 5.59 18.51
N LEU A 213 -1.37 6.25 19.40
CA LEU A 213 -2.19 7.40 19.06
C LEU A 213 -1.31 8.54 18.52
N HIS A 214 -1.57 9.00 17.30
CA HIS A 214 -0.72 10.00 16.64
C HIS A 214 -1.53 11.00 15.82
N ALA A 215 -0.92 12.14 15.50
CA ALA A 215 -1.57 13.24 14.78
C ALA A 215 -0.62 13.95 13.81
N GLY A 216 -1.19 14.50 12.75
CA GLY A 216 -0.53 15.43 11.85
C GLY A 216 -0.88 16.87 12.23
N LEU A 217 0.00 17.52 12.98
CA LEU A 217 -0.21 18.91 13.42
C LEU A 217 -0.42 19.89 12.25
N PRO A 218 -1.21 20.98 12.44
CA PRO A 218 -1.55 21.91 11.38
C PRO A 218 -0.35 22.54 10.68
N ALA A 219 -0.45 22.71 9.36
CA ALA A 219 0.48 23.55 8.62
C ALA A 219 0.22 25.03 8.94
N LEU A 220 1.07 25.66 9.75
CA LEU A 220 0.91 27.08 10.13
C LEU A 220 1.27 28.03 8.99
N ARG A 221 2.22 27.65 8.12
CA ARG A 221 2.67 28.43 6.97
C ARG A 221 3.05 27.49 5.83
N GLY A 222 2.65 27.85 4.61
CA GLY A 222 2.91 27.06 3.41
C GLY A 222 2.08 25.79 3.32
N GLU A 223 2.38 24.99 2.31
CA GLU A 223 1.81 23.67 2.11
C GLU A 223 2.73 22.62 2.76
N LYS A 224 2.15 21.65 3.46
CA LYS A 224 2.85 20.45 3.91
C LYS A 224 2.43 19.29 3.00
N VAL A 225 3.41 18.56 2.48
CA VAL A 225 3.17 17.31 1.75
C VAL A 225 3.84 16.16 2.50
N GLY A 226 3.08 15.11 2.76
CA GLY A 226 3.54 13.85 3.35
C GLY A 226 3.44 12.70 2.34
N LEU A 227 4.23 11.67 2.57
CA LEU A 227 4.19 10.40 1.85
C LEU A 227 3.94 9.30 2.89
N ASN A 228 2.74 8.75 2.91
CA ASN A 228 2.43 7.60 3.73
C ASN A 228 2.86 6.35 2.97
N VAL A 229 3.52 5.44 3.68
CA VAL A 229 3.90 4.12 3.16
C VAL A 229 3.13 3.12 4.00
N TRP A 230 2.01 2.66 3.46
CA TRP A 230 1.09 1.76 4.15
C TRP A 230 1.55 0.32 3.96
N THR A 231 1.52 -0.45 5.03
CA THR A 231 1.94 -1.85 5.04
C THR A 231 0.76 -2.71 5.45
N GLU A 232 0.34 -3.63 4.59
CA GLU A 232 -0.78 -4.54 4.84
C GLU A 232 -0.27 -5.99 4.89
N PRO A 233 0.42 -6.38 5.97
CA PRO A 233 0.96 -7.73 6.08
C PRO A 233 -0.13 -8.80 6.19
N ASP A 234 0.13 -9.96 5.58
CA ASP A 234 -0.56 -11.19 5.96
C ASP A 234 -0.07 -11.64 7.34
N LEU A 235 -0.84 -11.31 8.38
CA LEU A 235 -0.51 -11.65 9.77
C LEU A 235 -0.41 -13.15 10.01
N ALA A 236 -1.11 -13.99 9.23
CA ALA A 236 -0.99 -15.44 9.36
C ALA A 236 0.35 -15.91 8.79
N GLU A 237 0.76 -15.38 7.64
CA GLU A 237 2.07 -15.63 7.04
C GLU A 237 3.22 -15.18 7.96
N LEU A 238 3.14 -13.97 8.53
CA LEU A 238 4.17 -13.48 9.45
C LEU A 238 4.26 -14.32 10.72
N LYS A 239 3.11 -14.73 11.28
CA LYS A 239 3.08 -15.65 12.44
C LYS A 239 3.67 -17.02 12.10
N ASN A 240 3.39 -17.55 10.91
CA ASN A 240 3.97 -18.81 10.44
C ASN A 240 5.48 -18.71 10.29
N ARG A 241 6.01 -17.56 9.85
CA ARG A 241 7.44 -17.25 9.81
C ARG A 241 8.10 -17.04 11.18
N GLY A 242 7.33 -17.11 12.26
CA GLY A 242 7.84 -16.87 13.62
C GLY A 242 8.09 -15.40 13.92
N LEU A 243 7.53 -14.48 13.13
CA LEU A 243 7.53 -13.05 13.43
C LEU A 243 6.36 -12.77 14.40
N PHE A 244 6.57 -11.87 15.37
CA PHE A 244 5.62 -11.46 16.43
C PHE A 244 5.27 -12.49 17.51
N ASN A 245 5.46 -13.79 17.27
CA ASN A 245 5.47 -14.78 18.34
C ASN A 245 6.90 -14.89 18.88
N SER A 246 7.07 -14.84 20.21
CA SER A 246 8.35 -14.93 20.95
C SER A 246 9.15 -16.24 20.78
N HIS A 247 8.87 -17.00 19.72
CA HIS A 247 9.47 -18.29 19.39
C HIS A 247 10.01 -18.22 17.96
N SER A 248 11.34 -18.21 17.80
CA SER A 248 11.96 -18.43 16.50
C SER A 248 11.62 -19.84 16.01
N GLN A 249 10.70 -19.98 15.05
CA GLN A 249 10.56 -21.24 14.33
C GLN A 249 11.71 -21.30 13.31
N TYR A 250 12.59 -22.30 13.46
CA TYR A 250 13.70 -22.50 12.55
C TYR A 250 13.17 -22.80 11.14
N TYR A 251 13.17 -21.81 10.24
CA TYR A 251 13.07 -22.07 8.81
C TYR A 251 14.44 -22.56 8.31
N LEU A 252 14.62 -23.88 8.34
CA LEU A 252 15.72 -24.58 7.67
C LEU A 252 15.31 -24.99 6.25
N GLU A 253 14.74 -24.09 5.46
CA GLU A 253 14.56 -24.32 4.04
C GLU A 253 15.22 -23.20 3.27
N ALA A 254 16.27 -23.58 2.55
CA ALA A 254 17.11 -22.74 1.74
C ALA A 254 16.28 -21.95 0.72
N PHE A 255 16.57 -20.67 0.60
CA PHE A 255 16.12 -19.85 -0.52
C PHE A 255 16.61 -20.50 -1.84
N PRO A 256 15.74 -20.65 -2.86
CA PRO A 256 16.14 -21.14 -4.18
C PRO A 256 17.07 -20.16 -4.92
#